data_AF-A0A3D9D726-F1
#
_entry.id   AF-A0A3D9D726-F1
#
_cell.length_a   1.000
_cell.length_b   1.000
_cell.length_c   1.000
_cell.angle_alpha   90.00
_cell.angle_beta   90.00
_cell.angle_gamma   90.00
#
_symmetry.space_group_name_H-M   'P 1'
#
loop_
_entity.id
_entity.type
_entity.pdbx_description
1 polymer ?
#
loop_
_entity_poly.entity_id
_entity_poly.type
_entity_poly.pdbx_seq_one_letter_code
_entity_poly.pdbx_strand_id
1 'polypeptide(L)'
;MTDEEGFDKEELFEYIKDRYIGIKLSYIEEKIKKLYQLSINVNGTPKELFTCPCCNYKTILEKGNYQICRVCFWEDDGGKDESKYSHVNHMTLKEAKDNFKTKGAILEKFLKFVDSEGRLKYYKNDFL
;
A
#
# COMPACT_ATOMS: atom_id res chain seq x y z
N MET A 1 -13.93 -36.84 -18.74
CA MET A 1 -14.17 -35.91 -17.62
C MET A 1 -12.80 -35.48 -17.13
N THR A 2 -12.28 -34.40 -17.69
CA THR A 2 -11.13 -33.71 -17.13
C THR A 2 -11.74 -32.60 -16.30
N ASP A 3 -11.63 -32.74 -14.98
CA ASP A 3 -11.98 -31.67 -14.07
C ASP A 3 -11.05 -30.50 -14.40
N GLU A 4 -11.59 -29.44 -14.98
CA GLU A 4 -10.85 -28.19 -15.14
C GLU A 4 -10.63 -27.65 -13.73
N GLU A 5 -9.42 -27.82 -13.20
CA GLU A 5 -8.90 -27.12 -12.01
C GLU A 5 -8.79 -25.62 -12.34
N GLY A 6 -9.93 -24.97 -12.56
CA GLY A 6 -10.05 -23.52 -12.65
C GLY A 6 -10.23 -22.93 -11.26
N PHE A 7 -9.71 -21.72 -11.03
CA PHE A 7 -10.03 -20.98 -9.83
C PHE A 7 -11.54 -20.72 -9.76
N ASP A 8 -12.12 -20.99 -8.60
CA ASP A 8 -13.49 -20.62 -8.29
C ASP A 8 -13.66 -19.10 -8.46
N LYS A 9 -14.78 -18.68 -9.07
CA LYS A 9 -14.97 -17.27 -9.45
C LYS A 9 -15.09 -16.39 -8.23
N GLU A 10 -15.72 -16.88 -7.18
CA GLU A 10 -15.87 -16.20 -5.91
C GLU A 10 -14.52 -16.07 -5.20
N GLU A 11 -13.70 -17.12 -5.19
CA GLU A 11 -12.32 -17.05 -4.66
C GLU A 11 -11.46 -16.03 -5.41
N LEU A 12 -11.51 -16.04 -6.74
CA LEU A 12 -10.80 -15.07 -7.58
C LEU A 12 -11.26 -13.65 -7.28
N PHE A 13 -12.56 -13.44 -7.11
CA PHE A 13 -13.13 -12.14 -6.81
C PHE A 13 -12.66 -11.61 -5.45
N GLU A 14 -12.73 -12.43 -4.38
CA GLU A 14 -12.28 -12.02 -3.06
C GLU A 14 -10.76 -11.75 -3.03
N TYR A 15 -9.96 -12.55 -3.75
CA TYR A 15 -8.53 -12.28 -3.91
C TYR A 15 -8.25 -10.92 -4.57
N ILE A 16 -8.96 -10.60 -5.66
CA ILE A 16 -8.81 -9.31 -6.35
C ILE A 16 -9.25 -8.17 -5.43
N LYS A 17 -10.38 -8.32 -4.74
CA LYS A 17 -10.92 -7.31 -3.83
C LYS A 17 -9.95 -6.97 -2.69
N ASP A 18 -9.31 -7.97 -2.07
CA ASP A 18 -8.28 -7.74 -1.06
C ASP A 18 -7.06 -7.03 -1.66
N ARG A 19 -6.60 -7.47 -2.84
CA ARG A 19 -5.42 -6.90 -3.50
C ARG A 19 -5.60 -5.43 -3.89
N TYR A 20 -6.81 -5.04 -4.26
CA TYR A 20 -7.17 -3.68 -4.71
C TYR A 20 -7.80 -2.81 -3.62
N ILE A 21 -7.80 -3.26 -2.37
CA ILE A 21 -8.36 -2.51 -1.25
C ILE A 21 -7.70 -1.14 -1.08
N GLY A 22 -8.51 -0.09 -1.04
CA GLY A 22 -8.08 1.30 -0.84
C GLY A 22 -7.22 1.89 -1.97
N ILE A 23 -7.14 1.24 -3.14
CA ILE A 23 -6.46 1.77 -4.32
C ILE A 23 -7.34 2.82 -5.01
N LYS A 24 -6.73 3.86 -5.59
CA LYS A 24 -7.40 4.87 -6.42
C LYS A 24 -8.11 4.20 -7.60
N LEU A 25 -9.40 4.50 -7.79
CA LEU A 25 -10.14 4.01 -8.95
C LEU A 25 -9.50 4.43 -10.28
N SER A 26 -9.00 5.67 -10.35
CA SER A 26 -8.30 6.17 -11.52
C SER A 26 -7.03 5.39 -11.87
N TYR A 27 -6.33 4.82 -10.88
CA TYR A 27 -5.20 3.92 -11.16
C TYR A 27 -5.69 2.64 -11.84
N ILE A 28 -6.81 2.06 -11.37
CA ILE A 28 -7.38 0.83 -11.93
C ILE A 28 -7.82 1.07 -13.38
N GLU A 29 -8.56 2.14 -13.62
CA GLU A 29 -9.04 2.54 -14.95
C GLU A 29 -7.87 2.73 -15.93
N GLU A 30 -6.86 3.50 -15.55
CA GLU A 30 -5.67 3.74 -16.38
C GLU A 30 -4.84 2.47 -16.60
N LYS A 31 -4.76 1.58 -15.61
CA LYS A 31 -4.02 0.31 -15.74
C LYS A 31 -4.72 -0.62 -16.74
N ILE A 32 -6.04 -0.76 -16.65
CA ILE A 32 -6.83 -1.59 -17.57
C ILE A 32 -6.78 -1.02 -18.98
N LYS A 33 -6.92 0.30 -19.13
CA LYS A 33 -6.79 0.98 -20.42
C LYS A 33 -5.43 0.72 -21.07
N LYS A 34 -4.33 0.79 -20.32
CA LYS A 34 -2.99 0.55 -20.86
C LYS A 34 -2.72 -0.91 -21.23
N LEU A 35 -3.18 -1.85 -20.40
CA LEU A 35 -2.91 -3.27 -20.61
C LEU A 35 -3.79 -3.90 -21.70
N TYR A 36 -5.06 -3.51 -21.75
CA TYR A 36 -6.07 -4.17 -22.60
C TYR A 36 -6.66 -3.25 -23.67
N GLN A 37 -6.20 -2.00 -23.77
CA GLN A 37 -6.74 -0.99 -24.69
C GLN A 37 -8.25 -0.78 -24.50
N LEU A 38 -8.72 -1.01 -23.28
CA LEU A 38 -10.13 -0.96 -22.91
C LEU A 38 -10.40 0.20 -21.96
N SER A 39 -11.22 1.15 -22.39
CA SER A 39 -11.71 2.21 -21.53
C SER A 39 -12.89 1.69 -20.71
N ILE A 40 -12.72 1.66 -19.38
CA ILE A 40 -13.76 1.29 -18.43
C ILE A 40 -14.05 2.46 -17.49
N ASN A 41 -15.17 2.37 -16.78
CA ASN A 41 -15.43 3.19 -15.61
C ASN A 41 -15.61 2.27 -14.40
N VAL A 42 -14.87 2.55 -13.32
CA VAL A 42 -14.97 1.82 -12.06
C VAL A 42 -15.84 2.62 -11.11
N ASN A 43 -16.93 2.00 -10.65
CA ASN A 43 -17.90 2.63 -9.74
C ASN A 43 -17.66 2.22 -8.29
N GLY A 44 -18.10 3.08 -7.35
CA GLY A 44 -18.01 2.87 -5.91
C GLY A 44 -17.00 3.77 -5.22
N THR A 45 -16.73 3.51 -3.94
CA THR A 45 -15.76 4.27 -3.14
C THR A 45 -14.70 3.31 -2.62
N PRO A 46 -13.40 3.59 -2.84
CA PRO A 46 -12.33 2.80 -2.25
C PRO A 46 -12.46 2.75 -0.72
N LYS A 47 -12.14 1.61 -0.11
CA LYS A 47 -12.05 1.52 1.35
C LYS A 47 -11.07 2.57 1.86
N GLU A 48 -11.48 3.34 2.86
CA GLU A 48 -10.57 4.27 3.50
C GLU A 48 -9.50 3.51 4.29
N LEU A 49 -8.24 3.84 4.01
CA LEU A 49 -7.07 3.34 4.73
C LEU A 49 -6.48 4.44 5.60
N PHE A 50 -5.87 4.05 6.70
CA PHE A 50 -5.09 4.93 7.54
C PHE A 50 -3.78 5.34 6.88
N THR A 51 -3.39 6.57 7.19
CA THR A 51 -2.11 7.15 6.78
C THR A 51 -0.95 6.45 7.48
N CYS A 52 0.02 5.96 6.70
CA CYS A 52 1.30 5.51 7.24
C CYS A 52 2.03 6.71 7.86
N PRO A 53 2.50 6.62 9.12
CA PRO A 53 3.13 7.74 9.80
C PRO A 53 4.47 8.16 9.20
N CYS A 54 5.13 7.28 8.43
CA CYS A 54 6.42 7.57 7.79
C CYS A 54 6.27 8.32 6.46
N CYS A 55 5.44 7.83 5.53
CA CYS A 55 5.41 8.34 4.16
C CYS A 55 4.15 9.12 3.78
N ASN A 56 3.19 9.20 4.70
CA ASN A 56 1.90 9.84 4.54
C ASN A 56 0.96 9.23 3.49
N TYR A 57 1.31 8.09 2.88
CA TYR A 57 0.39 7.35 2.01
C TYR A 57 -0.62 6.53 2.84
N LYS A 58 -1.89 6.56 2.43
CA LYS A 58 -2.97 5.76 3.01
C LYS A 58 -2.84 4.30 2.57
N THR A 59 -2.20 3.48 3.41
CA THR A 59 -1.83 2.08 3.10
C THR A 59 -2.14 1.10 4.23
N ILE A 60 -2.49 1.62 5.42
CA ILE A 60 -2.68 0.83 6.64
C ILE A 60 -4.18 0.56 6.82
N LEU A 61 -4.58 -0.70 6.88
CA LEU A 61 -5.94 -1.15 7.13
C LEU A 61 -6.35 -0.92 8.58
N GLU A 62 -5.45 -1.22 9.51
CA GLU A 62 -5.69 -1.09 10.94
C GLU A 62 -4.42 -0.60 11.65
N LYS A 63 -4.57 0.41 12.51
CA LYS A 63 -3.43 1.05 13.18
C LYS A 63 -2.89 0.18 14.29
N GLY A 64 -1.57 0.07 14.38
CA GLY A 64 -0.86 -0.64 15.46
C GLY A 64 -0.90 -2.17 15.33
N ASN A 65 -1.32 -2.70 14.19
CA ASN A 65 -1.36 -4.13 13.92
C ASN A 65 -0.20 -4.62 13.06
N TYR A 66 0.96 -3.97 13.17
CA TYR A 66 2.22 -4.42 12.56
C TYR A 66 2.12 -4.57 11.04
N GLN A 67 1.22 -3.81 10.41
CA GLN A 67 1.10 -3.85 8.96
C GLN A 67 2.26 -3.10 8.32
N ILE A 68 2.89 -3.74 7.34
CA ILE A 68 3.96 -3.11 6.56
C ILE A 68 3.37 -2.20 5.49
N CYS A 69 3.78 -0.94 5.49
CA CYS A 69 3.42 0.03 4.47
C CYS A 69 4.00 -0.37 3.11
N ARG A 70 3.12 -0.58 2.13
CA ARG A 70 3.51 -0.95 0.75
C ARG A 70 4.33 0.11 0.02
N VAL A 71 4.37 1.36 0.50
CA VAL A 71 5.09 2.47 -0.17
C VAL A 71 6.48 2.71 0.39
N CYS A 72 6.67 2.64 1.71
CA CYS A 72 7.94 2.96 2.34
C CYS A 72 8.57 1.81 3.11
N PHE A 73 7.82 0.73 3.35
CA PHE A 73 8.23 -0.44 4.13
C PHE A 73 8.31 -0.23 5.66
N TRP A 74 7.73 0.84 6.20
CA TRP A 74 7.51 1.01 7.65
C TRP A 74 6.47 0.01 8.17
N GLU A 75 6.80 -0.72 9.24
CA GLU A 75 5.89 -1.59 9.96
C GLU A 75 5.15 -0.81 11.06
N ASP A 76 3.82 -0.75 10.97
CA ASP A 76 3.01 0.09 11.86
C ASP A 76 2.83 -0.54 13.25
N ASP A 77 3.76 -0.25 14.16
CA ASP A 77 3.72 -0.64 15.57
C ASP A 77 2.83 0.25 16.45
N GLY A 78 2.11 1.20 15.86
CA GLY A 78 1.20 2.12 16.55
C GLY A 78 1.91 3.26 17.28
N GLY A 79 3.25 3.32 17.22
CA GLY A 79 4.05 4.43 17.75
C GLY A 79 3.79 5.73 17.00
N LYS A 80 3.57 6.82 17.74
CA LYS A 80 3.36 8.17 17.17
C LYS A 80 4.47 9.17 17.51
N ASP A 81 5.25 8.87 18.53
CA ASP A 81 6.37 9.72 18.94
C ASP A 81 7.54 9.50 17.98
N GLU A 82 7.89 10.55 17.23
CA GLU A 82 8.95 10.48 16.22
C GLU A 82 10.33 10.18 16.80
N SER A 83 10.55 10.51 18.07
CA SER A 83 11.83 10.31 18.77
C SER A 83 11.92 8.95 19.47
N LYS A 84 10.79 8.27 19.66
CA LYS A 84 10.75 6.95 20.27
C LYS A 84 11.31 5.91 19.30
N TYR A 85 12.21 5.07 19.81
CA TYR A 85 12.77 3.96 19.04
C TYR A 85 11.69 2.89 18.79
N SER A 86 11.48 2.53 17.53
CA SER A 86 10.64 1.40 17.14
C SER A 86 11.49 0.13 17.12
N HIS A 87 11.16 -0.84 17.97
CA HIS A 87 11.91 -2.09 18.05
C HIS A 87 11.74 -2.96 16.80
N VAL A 88 10.56 -2.96 16.18
CA VAL A 88 10.29 -3.78 14.99
C VAL A 88 10.94 -3.17 13.74
N ASN A 89 10.98 -1.84 13.64
CA ASN A 89 11.63 -1.15 12.52
C ASN A 89 13.14 -0.95 12.72
N HIS A 90 13.63 -1.11 13.96
CA HIS A 90 15.01 -0.86 14.36
C HIS A 90 15.51 0.58 14.09
N MET A 91 14.60 1.56 14.12
CA MET A 91 14.90 2.98 13.98
C MET A 91 13.78 3.82 14.60
N THR A 92 14.02 5.10 14.78
CA THR A 92 12.98 6.07 15.13
C THR A 92 12.12 6.39 13.91
N LEU A 93 10.88 6.81 14.13
CA LEU A 93 10.01 7.24 13.03
C LEU A 93 10.57 8.49 12.32
N LYS A 94 11.30 9.36 13.04
CA LYS A 94 12.03 10.48 12.44
C LYS A 94 13.07 10.00 11.40
N GLU A 95 13.92 9.05 11.78
CA GLU A 95 14.93 8.48 10.87
C GLU A 95 14.26 7.81 9.66
N ALA A 96 13.15 7.12 9.86
CA ALA A 96 12.38 6.51 8.77
C ALA A 96 11.84 7.55 7.79
N LYS A 97 11.30 8.68 8.27
CA LYS A 97 10.84 9.81 7.44
C LYS A 97 11.99 10.37 6.59
N ASP A 98 13.15 10.63 7.21
CA ASP A 98 14.33 11.15 6.52
C ASP A 98 14.87 10.15 5.48
N ASN A 99 14.90 8.86 5.83
CA ASN A 99 15.29 7.80 4.91
C ASN A 99 14.32 7.68 3.73
N PHE A 100 13.01 7.70 3.97
CA PHE A 100 12.02 7.63 2.89
C PHE A 100 12.15 8.80 1.92
N LYS A 101 12.40 10.02 2.43
CA LYS A 101 12.62 11.22 1.61
C LYS A 101 13.82 11.07 0.68
N THR A 102 14.91 10.45 1.14
CA THR A 102 16.18 10.36 0.41
C THR A 102 16.29 9.10 -0.44
N LYS A 103 15.84 7.96 0.07
CA LYS A 103 16.00 6.62 -0.55
C LYS A 103 14.73 6.14 -1.24
N GLY A 104 13.56 6.61 -0.80
CA GLY A 104 12.25 6.12 -1.28
C GLY A 104 11.69 4.91 -0.52
N ALA A 105 12.43 4.40 0.48
CA ALA A 105 12.02 3.40 1.46
C ALA A 105 12.71 3.71 2.81
N ILE A 106 12.31 3.06 3.90
CA ILE A 106 12.94 3.29 5.21
C ILE A 106 14.40 2.81 5.26
N LEU A 107 14.79 1.86 4.41
CA LEU A 107 16.17 1.41 4.17
C LEU A 107 16.34 0.99 2.70
N GLU A 108 17.54 1.14 2.14
CA GLU A 108 17.84 0.77 0.74
C GLU A 108 17.57 -0.71 0.45
N LYS A 109 17.88 -1.59 1.40
CA LYS A 109 17.62 -3.04 1.27
C LYS A 109 16.14 -3.37 1.03
N PHE A 110 15.23 -2.45 1.36
CA PHE A 110 13.80 -2.62 1.20
C PHE A 110 13.23 -2.08 -0.13
N LEU A 111 14.04 -1.43 -0.96
CA LEU A 111 13.58 -0.91 -2.25
C LEU A 111 13.02 -1.98 -3.18
N LYS A 112 13.49 -3.23 -3.07
CA LYS A 112 12.97 -4.35 -3.84
C LYS A 112 11.63 -4.92 -3.33
N PHE A 113 11.18 -4.49 -2.16
CA PHE A 113 9.94 -4.98 -1.53
C PHE A 113 8.82 -3.94 -1.50
N VAL A 114 9.15 -2.65 -1.70
CA VAL A 114 8.11 -1.63 -1.89
C VAL A 114 7.37 -1.87 -3.21
N ASP A 115 6.09 -1.50 -3.23
CA ASP A 115 5.30 -1.47 -4.45
C ASP A 115 5.83 -0.35 -5.35
N SER A 116 6.42 -0.72 -6.49
CA SER A 116 6.98 0.22 -7.47
C SER A 116 5.93 1.21 -8.01
N GLU A 117 4.65 0.84 -7.97
CA GLU A 117 3.53 1.70 -8.35
C GLU A 117 2.76 2.23 -7.13
N GLY A 118 3.23 1.99 -5.90
CA GLY A 118 2.53 2.35 -4.67
C GLY A 118 2.16 3.83 -4.59
N ARG A 119 3.06 4.71 -5.06
CA ARG A 119 2.81 6.17 -5.09
C ARG A 119 1.70 6.58 -6.07
N LEU A 120 1.48 5.78 -7.10
CA LEU A 120 0.38 5.95 -8.06
C LEU A 120 -0.92 5.37 -7.47
N LYS A 121 -0.85 4.17 -6.89
CA LYS A 121 -1.99 3.40 -6.34
C LYS A 121 -2.67 4.09 -5.17
N TYR A 122 -1.92 4.59 -4.20
CA TYR A 122 -2.47 5.01 -2.91
C TYR A 122 -2.66 6.52 -2.82
N TYR A 123 -3.71 6.94 -2.11
CA TYR A 123 -3.90 8.34 -1.73
C TYR A 123 -2.82 8.78 -0.75
N LYS A 124 -2.40 10.03 -0.84
CA LYS A 124 -1.44 10.63 0.09
C LYS A 124 -2.14 11.70 0.91
N ASN A 125 -1.82 11.76 2.20
CA ASN A 125 -2.24 12.87 3.05
C ASN A 125 -1.15 13.95 3.02
N ASP A 126 -1.39 15.04 2.30
CA ASP A 126 -0.41 16.12 2.17
C ASP A 126 -0.44 17.14 3.32
N PHE A 127 -1.31 16.92 4.32
CA PHE A 127 -1.48 17.81 5.48
C PHE A 127 -0.71 17.35 6.74
N LEU A 128 0.15 16.34 6.62
CA LEU A 128 0.96 15.76 7.70
C LEU A 128 2.46 15.82 7.38
#